data_AF-A0A6J0CCV7-F1
#
_entry.id   AF-A0A6J0CCV7-F1
#
_cell.length_a   1.000
_cell.length_b   1.000
_cell.length_c   1.000
_cell.angle_alpha   90.00
_cell.angle_beta   90.00
_cell.angle_gamma   90.00
#
_symmetry.space_group_name_H-M   'P 1'
#
loop_
_entity.id
_entity.type
_entity.pdbx_description
1 polymer ?
#
loop_
_entity_poly.entity_id
_entity_poly.type
_entity_poly.pdbx_seq_one_letter_code
_entity_poly.pdbx_strand_id
1 'polypeptide(L)'
;MSSRMEMQMMNEVQESSKCVKVLYMIWKFFACVFSHVTLISLVVAYCLLGGLAFQALEAPNEIKVRESISLLRTNVTGELWKMTLECNVLDQENWTREARGQLETFEKDLLQKMEREGWDGSEPEAELQWTFPGALFYSIIVITTIAS
;
A
#
# COMPACT_ATOMS: atom_id res chain seq x y z
N MET A 1 17.13 22.99 31.55
CA MET A 1 17.71 24.29 31.11
C MET A 1 16.61 25.24 30.64
N SER A 2 15.70 24.81 29.74
CA SER A 2 14.55 25.60 29.25
C SER A 2 13.68 26.19 30.37
N SER A 3 13.29 25.40 31.38
CA SER A 3 12.39 25.86 32.46
C SER A 3 12.98 26.90 33.42
N ARG A 4 14.32 26.98 33.57
CA ARG A 4 14.98 28.04 34.36
C ARG A 4 15.06 29.35 33.57
N MET A 5 15.29 29.26 32.26
CA MET A 5 15.28 30.39 31.34
C MET A 5 13.88 31.01 31.24
N GLU A 6 12.83 30.18 31.13
CA GLU A 6 11.45 30.65 31.16
C GLU A 6 11.09 31.32 32.50
N MET A 7 11.57 30.79 33.63
CA MET A 7 11.33 31.37 34.95
C MET A 7 12.01 32.72 35.15
N GLN A 8 13.24 32.90 34.65
CA GLN A 8 13.93 34.20 34.67
C GLN A 8 13.27 35.20 33.72
N MET A 9 12.85 34.78 32.53
CA MET A 9 12.09 35.62 31.61
C MET A 9 10.73 36.05 32.19
N MET A 10 10.02 35.17 32.92
CA MET A 10 8.74 35.50 33.56
C MET A 10 8.89 36.57 34.65
N ASN A 11 9.99 36.57 35.40
CA ASN A 11 10.25 37.60 36.41
C ASN A 11 10.55 38.97 35.79
N GLU A 12 11.29 39.05 34.68
CA GLU A 12 11.55 40.34 34.00
C GLU A 12 10.33 40.87 33.23
N VAL A 13 9.50 39.99 32.68
CA VAL A 13 8.27 40.37 31.98
C VAL A 13 7.23 40.97 32.96
N GLN A 14 7.26 40.60 34.24
CA GLN A 14 6.32 41.12 35.25
C GLN A 14 6.45 42.65 35.44
N GLU A 15 7.68 43.18 35.41
CA GLU A 15 7.98 44.62 35.47
C GLU A 15 7.88 45.35 34.12
N SER A 16 7.68 44.63 33.02
CA SER A 16 7.76 45.20 31.67
C SER A 16 6.41 45.71 31.13
N SER A 17 6.51 46.61 30.14
CA SER A 17 5.40 47.28 29.46
C SER A 17 4.41 46.27 28.84
N LYS A 18 3.13 46.66 28.72
CA LYS A 18 2.07 45.80 28.14
C LYS A 18 2.43 45.18 26.79
N CYS A 19 3.22 45.88 25.97
CA CYS A 19 3.73 45.40 24.69
C CYS A 19 4.60 44.14 24.82
N VAL A 20 5.48 44.07 25.82
CA VAL A 20 6.37 42.92 26.05
C VAL A 20 5.58 41.70 26.55
N LYS A 21 4.55 41.92 27.37
CA LYS A 21 3.62 40.86 27.79
C LYS A 21 2.86 40.27 26.60
N VAL A 22 2.43 41.11 25.65
CA VAL A 22 1.75 40.66 24.41
C VAL A 22 2.72 39.92 23.47
N LEU A 23 3.92 40.43 23.25
CA LEU A 23 4.94 39.76 22.43
C LEU A 23 5.33 38.39 23.01
N TYR A 24 5.44 38.28 24.33
CA TYR A 24 5.69 37.01 25.02
C TYR A 24 4.53 36.01 24.85
N MET A 25 3.28 36.46 24.99
CA MET A 25 2.09 35.62 24.74
C MET A 25 2.06 35.11 23.29
N ILE A 26 2.38 35.96 22.32
CA ILE A 26 2.46 35.60 20.89
C ILE A 26 3.56 34.59 20.66
N TRP A 27 4.76 34.79 21.22
CA TRP A 27 5.87 33.85 21.07
C TRP A 27 5.57 32.49 21.71
N LYS A 28 4.94 32.46 22.89
CA LYS A 28 4.54 31.22 23.55
C LYS A 28 3.44 30.49 22.77
N PHE A 29 2.52 31.22 22.15
CA PHE A 29 1.55 30.67 21.19
C PHE A 29 2.25 30.06 19.97
N PHE A 30 3.19 30.77 19.34
CA PHE A 30 3.98 30.24 18.23
C PHE A 30 4.80 29.02 18.63
N ALA A 31 5.39 28.99 19.83
CA ALA A 31 6.14 27.83 20.34
C ALA A 31 5.22 26.61 20.54
N CYS A 32 3.99 26.81 21.03
CA CYS A 32 3.00 25.76 21.20
C CYS A 32 2.50 25.23 19.84
N VAL A 33 2.11 26.13 18.93
CA VAL A 33 1.63 25.77 17.60
C VAL A 33 2.75 25.09 16.81
N PHE A 34 3.97 25.59 16.87
CA PHE A 34 5.11 24.99 16.18
C PHE A 34 5.39 23.57 16.68
N SER A 35 5.22 23.29 17.97
CA SER A 35 5.35 21.92 18.52
C SER A 35 4.33 20.97 17.90
N HIS A 36 3.04 21.35 17.90
CA HIS A 36 1.98 20.52 17.36
C HIS A 36 2.03 20.41 15.82
N VAL A 37 2.26 21.51 15.12
CA VAL A 37 2.34 21.55 13.65
C VAL A 37 3.54 20.77 13.14
N THR A 38 4.71 20.89 13.78
CA THR A 38 5.91 20.13 13.39
C THR A 38 5.70 18.63 13.60
N LEU A 39 5.08 18.25 14.72
CA LEU A 39 4.76 16.84 14.99
C LEU A 39 3.80 16.27 13.93
N ILE A 40 2.70 16.97 13.64
CA ILE A 40 1.72 16.54 12.62
C ILE A 40 2.38 16.49 11.23
N SER A 41 3.15 17.51 10.88
CA SER A 41 3.86 17.57 9.59
C SER A 41 4.87 16.43 9.45
N LEU A 42 5.57 16.07 10.53
CA LEU A 42 6.51 14.95 10.52
C LEU A 42 5.78 13.62 10.28
N VAL A 43 4.63 13.42 10.92
CA VAL A 43 3.79 12.23 10.70
C VAL A 43 3.29 12.18 9.25
N VAL A 44 2.78 13.29 8.71
CA VAL A 44 2.33 13.34 7.31
C VAL A 44 3.49 13.04 6.35
N ALA A 45 4.66 13.65 6.57
CA ALA A 45 5.84 13.39 5.75
C ALA A 45 6.25 11.91 5.83
N TYR A 46 6.18 11.31 7.02
CA TYR A 46 6.45 9.88 7.22
C TYR A 46 5.45 8.99 6.48
N CYS A 47 4.15 9.32 6.48
CA CYS A 47 3.14 8.62 5.70
C CYS A 47 3.38 8.74 4.18
N LEU A 48 3.78 9.91 3.70
CA LEU A 48 4.11 10.13 2.28
C LEU A 48 5.33 9.30 1.87
N LEU A 49 6.37 9.27 2.69
CA LEU A 49 7.55 8.43 2.47
C LEU A 49 7.18 6.95 2.45
N GLY A 50 6.34 6.49 3.39
CA GLY A 50 5.82 5.13 3.42
C GLY A 50 5.04 4.79 2.15
N GLY A 51 4.11 5.65 1.74
CA GLY A 51 3.33 5.47 0.51
C GLY A 51 4.21 5.38 -0.75
N LEU A 52 5.21 6.26 -0.88
CA LEU A 52 6.16 6.19 -1.99
C LEU A 52 7.02 4.92 -1.94
N ALA A 53 7.47 4.51 -0.76
CA ALA A 53 8.27 3.31 -0.58
C ALA A 53 7.48 2.04 -0.94
N PHE A 54 6.27 1.88 -0.42
CA PHE A 54 5.41 0.74 -0.74
C PHE A 54 5.05 0.69 -2.22
N GLN A 55 4.69 1.83 -2.81
CA GLN A 55 4.42 1.89 -4.25
C GLN A 55 5.65 1.45 -5.06
N ALA A 56 6.84 1.93 -4.72
CA ALA A 56 8.06 1.60 -5.45
C ALA A 56 8.47 0.12 -5.30
N LEU A 57 8.20 -0.49 -4.15
CA LEU A 57 8.57 -1.87 -3.85
C LEU A 57 7.54 -2.88 -4.39
N GLU A 58 6.24 -2.62 -4.22
CA GLU A 58 5.20 -3.61 -4.46
C GLU A 58 4.54 -3.49 -5.85
N ALA A 59 4.43 -2.28 -6.42
CA ALA A 59 3.80 -2.11 -7.73
C ALA A 59 4.50 -2.89 -8.87
N PRO A 60 5.85 -2.96 -8.95
CA PRO A 60 6.51 -3.77 -9.97
C PRO A 60 6.26 -5.27 -9.80
N ASN A 61 6.12 -5.75 -8.57
CA ASN A 61 5.82 -7.15 -8.29
C ASN A 61 4.38 -7.48 -8.70
N GLU A 62 3.42 -6.65 -8.29
CA GLU A 62 2.00 -6.80 -8.65
C GLU A 62 1.80 -6.89 -10.17
N ILE A 63 2.45 -6.03 -10.95
CA ILE A 63 2.37 -6.04 -12.41
C ILE A 63 2.88 -7.36 -12.99
N LYS A 64 4.02 -7.88 -12.49
CA LYS A 64 4.61 -9.14 -12.96
C LYS A 64 3.72 -10.33 -12.64
N VAL A 65 3.20 -10.40 -11.41
CA VAL A 65 2.28 -11.45 -10.99
C VAL A 65 1.05 -11.44 -11.89
N ARG A 66 0.46 -10.26 -12.12
CA ARG A 66 -0.72 -10.09 -12.98
C ARG A 66 -0.47 -10.52 -14.42
N GLU A 67 0.66 -10.13 -15.01
CA GLU A 67 1.05 -10.55 -16.36
C GLU A 67 1.20 -12.08 -16.43
N SER A 68 1.87 -12.67 -15.46
CA SER A 68 2.14 -14.10 -15.42
C SER A 68 0.87 -14.94 -15.31
N ILE A 69 -0.19 -14.43 -14.66
CA ILE A 69 -1.48 -15.10 -14.51
C ILE A 69 -2.30 -14.97 -15.79
N SER A 70 -2.26 -13.80 -16.44
CA SER A 70 -2.86 -13.61 -17.76
C SER A 70 -2.26 -14.59 -18.78
N LEU A 71 -0.93 -14.74 -18.79
CA LEU A 71 -0.23 -15.71 -19.64
C LEU A 71 -0.64 -17.14 -19.33
N LEU A 72 -0.66 -17.54 -18.05
CA LEU A 72 -1.06 -18.88 -17.64
C LEU A 72 -2.49 -19.23 -18.12
N ARG A 73 -3.44 -18.31 -17.95
CA ARG A 73 -4.84 -18.47 -18.38
C ARG A 73 -4.96 -18.59 -19.90
N THR A 74 -4.30 -17.70 -20.64
CA THR A 74 -4.34 -17.72 -22.12
C THR A 74 -3.72 -19.00 -22.68
N ASN A 75 -2.64 -19.50 -22.07
CA ASN A 75 -2.02 -20.76 -22.45
C ASN A 75 -2.97 -21.95 -22.26
N VAL A 76 -3.56 -22.09 -21.07
CA VAL A 76 -4.51 -23.18 -20.78
C VAL A 76 -5.73 -23.11 -21.68
N THR A 77 -6.28 -21.92 -21.90
CA THR A 77 -7.41 -21.73 -22.83
C THR A 77 -7.03 -22.12 -24.25
N GLY A 78 -5.83 -21.77 -24.71
CA GLY A 78 -5.30 -22.14 -26.02
C GLY A 78 -5.10 -23.65 -26.17
N GLU A 79 -4.54 -24.31 -25.16
CA GLU A 79 -4.35 -25.76 -25.14
C GLU A 79 -5.69 -26.51 -25.16
N LEU A 80 -6.67 -26.08 -24.36
CA LEU A 80 -8.03 -26.64 -24.37
C LEU A 80 -8.72 -26.42 -25.73
N TRP A 81 -8.55 -25.23 -26.33
CA TRP A 81 -9.10 -24.91 -27.64
C TRP A 81 -8.49 -25.78 -28.75
N LYS A 82 -7.17 -25.95 -28.73
CA LYS A 82 -6.45 -26.83 -29.66
C LYS A 82 -6.90 -28.28 -29.51
N MET A 83 -6.99 -28.78 -28.28
CA MET A 83 -7.49 -30.13 -28.00
C MET A 83 -8.91 -30.34 -28.54
N THR A 84 -9.77 -29.31 -28.45
CA THR A 84 -11.14 -29.35 -28.98
C THR A 84 -11.16 -29.39 -30.51
N LEU A 85 -10.24 -28.69 -31.19
CA LEU A 85 -10.15 -28.63 -32.64
C LEU A 85 -9.49 -29.86 -33.29
N GLU A 86 -8.56 -30.51 -32.60
CA GLU A 86 -7.82 -31.68 -33.11
C GLU A 86 -8.62 -32.99 -32.99
N CYS A 87 -9.73 -33.00 -32.26
CA CYS A 87 -10.63 -34.14 -32.17
C CYS A 87 -11.60 -34.23 -33.37
N ASN A 88 -11.36 -35.20 -34.27
CA ASN A 88 -12.25 -35.49 -35.41
C ASN A 88 -13.68 -35.92 -34.99
N VAL A 89 -13.82 -36.49 -33.77
CA VAL A 89 -15.08 -36.72 -33.05
C VAL A 89 -14.81 -36.40 -31.58
N LEU A 90 -15.57 -35.47 -30.99
CA LEU A 90 -15.48 -35.15 -29.56
C LEU A 90 -16.10 -36.29 -28.74
N ASP A 91 -15.27 -37.20 -28.25
CA ASP A 91 -15.63 -38.13 -27.20
C ASP A 91 -15.54 -37.42 -25.85
N GLN A 92 -16.71 -37.16 -25.26
CA GLN A 92 -16.85 -36.40 -24.02
C GLN A 92 -16.03 -37.01 -22.88
N GLU A 93 -15.93 -38.34 -22.76
CA GLU A 93 -15.29 -38.98 -21.61
C GLU A 93 -13.76 -38.81 -21.67
N ASN A 94 -13.17 -39.06 -22.84
CA ASN A 94 -11.74 -38.89 -23.06
C ASN A 94 -11.34 -37.41 -23.03
N TRP A 95 -12.11 -36.53 -23.68
CA TRP A 95 -11.84 -35.09 -23.65
C TRP A 95 -11.94 -34.52 -22.24
N THR A 96 -12.96 -34.89 -21.46
CA THR A 96 -13.13 -34.40 -20.08
C THR A 96 -12.00 -34.88 -19.17
N ARG A 97 -11.42 -36.06 -19.42
CA ARG A 97 -10.26 -36.54 -18.66
C ARG A 97 -9.01 -35.70 -18.95
N GLU A 98 -8.69 -35.46 -20.22
CA GLU A 98 -7.52 -34.68 -20.61
C GLU A 98 -7.63 -33.20 -20.23
N ALA A 99 -8.81 -32.60 -20.45
CA ALA A 99 -9.09 -31.23 -20.04
C ALA A 99 -8.94 -31.04 -18.52
N ARG A 100 -9.35 -32.04 -17.72
CA ARG A 100 -9.18 -32.03 -16.26
C ARG A 100 -7.71 -32.09 -15.86
N GLY A 101 -6.88 -32.89 -16.52
CA GLY A 101 -5.44 -32.93 -16.25
C GLY A 101 -4.76 -31.57 -16.49
N GLN A 102 -5.15 -30.87 -17.56
CA GLN A 102 -4.66 -29.51 -17.84
C GLN A 102 -5.15 -28.52 -16.78
N LEU A 103 -6.41 -28.65 -16.34
CA LEU A 103 -6.99 -27.78 -15.32
C LEU A 103 -6.40 -28.01 -13.93
N GLU A 104 -6.08 -29.25 -13.56
CA GLU A 104 -5.38 -29.57 -12.30
C GLU A 104 -3.96 -29.00 -12.26
N THR A 105 -3.28 -28.99 -13.41
CA THR A 105 -1.94 -28.39 -13.52
C THR A 105 -2.03 -26.86 -13.40
N PHE A 106 -3.01 -26.26 -14.09
CA PHE A 106 -3.33 -24.84 -13.95
C PHE A 106 -3.64 -24.45 -12.51
N GLU A 107 -4.49 -25.22 -11.83
CA GLU A 107 -4.88 -24.96 -10.44
C GLU A 107 -3.67 -25.02 -9.50
N LYS A 108 -2.76 -25.99 -9.68
CA LYS A 108 -1.52 -26.07 -8.89
C LYS A 108 -0.62 -24.86 -9.09
N ASP A 109 -0.41 -24.45 -10.35
CA ASP A 109 0.40 -23.28 -10.68
C ASP A 109 -0.23 -21.98 -10.14
N LEU A 110 -1.56 -21.90 -10.18
CA LEU A 110 -2.33 -20.77 -9.65
C LEU A 110 -2.22 -20.69 -8.13
N LEU A 111 -2.44 -21.81 -7.43
CA LEU A 111 -2.30 -21.90 -5.96
C LEU A 111 -0.88 -21.55 -5.51
N GLN A 112 0.14 -22.00 -6.26
CA GLN A 112 1.52 -21.64 -5.96
C GLN A 112 1.75 -20.13 -6.06
N LYS A 113 1.15 -19.45 -7.06
CA LYS A 113 1.24 -17.99 -7.19
C LYS A 113 0.46 -17.25 -6.10
N MET A 114 -0.70 -17.77 -5.68
CA MET A 114 -1.46 -17.21 -4.57
C MET A 114 -0.67 -17.29 -3.25
N GLU A 115 -0.08 -18.45 -2.95
CA GLU A 115 0.59 -18.69 -1.67
C GLU A 115 1.95 -17.99 -1.58
N ARG A 116 2.71 -17.93 -2.68
CA ARG A 116 4.08 -17.41 -2.67
C ARG A 116 4.25 -15.98 -3.14
N GLU A 117 3.43 -15.55 -4.09
CA GLU A 117 3.57 -14.24 -4.73
C GLU A 117 2.49 -13.25 -4.30
N GLY A 118 1.58 -13.67 -3.42
CA GLY A 118 0.58 -12.80 -2.81
C GLY A 118 -0.51 -12.34 -3.78
N TRP A 119 -0.81 -13.13 -4.81
CA TRP A 119 -1.92 -12.80 -5.72
C TRP A 119 -3.25 -12.86 -4.96
N ASP A 120 -4.00 -11.76 -5.02
CA ASP A 120 -5.27 -11.56 -4.31
C ASP A 120 -6.50 -12.12 -5.07
N GLY A 121 -6.30 -12.70 -6.26
CA GLY A 121 -7.37 -13.17 -7.11
C GLY A 121 -7.96 -12.11 -8.04
N SER A 122 -7.44 -10.87 -8.03
CA SER A 122 -7.93 -9.79 -8.88
C SER A 122 -7.58 -10.05 -10.35
N GLU A 123 -8.56 -9.82 -11.23
CA GLU A 123 -8.41 -10.01 -12.66
C GLU A 123 -7.47 -8.98 -13.31
N PRO A 124 -6.90 -9.27 -14.49
CA PRO A 124 -5.97 -8.35 -15.17
C PRO A 124 -6.54 -6.96 -15.46
N GLU A 125 -7.87 -6.85 -15.55
CA GLU A 125 -8.61 -5.62 -15.84
C GLU A 125 -8.90 -4.77 -14.60
N ALA A 126 -8.63 -5.28 -13.40
CA ALA A 126 -8.80 -4.53 -12.16
C ALA A 126 -7.75 -3.42 -12.00
N GLU A 127 -8.13 -2.36 -11.28
CA GLU A 127 -7.21 -1.29 -10.88
C GLU A 127 -6.07 -1.85 -10.02
N LEU A 128 -4.85 -1.33 -10.21
CA LEU A 128 -3.67 -1.73 -9.42
C LEU A 128 -3.88 -1.37 -7.95
N GLN A 129 -3.62 -2.31 -7.05
CA GLN A 129 -3.69 -2.10 -5.60
C GLN A 129 -2.60 -1.12 -5.15
N TRP A 130 -1.37 -1.26 -5.64
CA TRP A 130 -0.24 -0.43 -5.25
C TRP A 130 -0.11 0.84 -6.09
N THR A 131 -1.21 1.58 -6.23
CA THR A 131 -1.18 2.98 -6.71
C THR A 131 -0.73 3.92 -5.60
N PHE A 132 -0.24 5.13 -5.93
CA PHE A 132 0.17 6.11 -4.92
C PHE A 132 -0.90 6.36 -3.83
N PRO A 133 -2.19 6.58 -4.17
CA PRO A 133 -3.23 6.73 -3.14
C PRO A 133 -3.45 5.46 -2.31
N GLY A 134 -3.39 4.28 -2.93
CA GLY A 134 -3.54 2.99 -2.24
C GLY A 134 -2.39 2.71 -1.28
N ALA A 135 -1.15 2.88 -1.73
CA ALA A 135 0.06 2.72 -0.92
C ALA A 135 0.13 3.76 0.22
N LEU A 136 -0.31 5.00 -0.02
CA LEU A 136 -0.43 6.01 1.02
C LEU A 136 -1.47 5.64 2.07
N PHE A 137 -2.65 5.19 1.64
CA PHE A 137 -3.69 4.70 2.55
C PHE A 137 -3.18 3.52 3.39
N TYR A 138 -2.48 2.58 2.77
CA TYR A 138 -1.83 1.46 3.45
C TYR A 138 -0.81 1.93 4.52
N SER A 139 0.04 2.89 4.16
CA SER A 139 0.98 3.47 5.13
C SER A 139 0.27 4.08 6.33
N ILE A 140 -0.87 4.75 6.13
CA ILE A 140 -1.65 5.37 7.22
C ILE A 140 -2.22 4.31 8.15
N ILE A 141 -2.89 3.28 7.63
CA ILE A 141 -3.55 2.24 8.46
C ILE A 141 -2.55 1.41 9.27
N VAL A 142 -1.32 1.21 8.77
CA VAL A 142 -0.23 0.54 9.50
C VAL A 142 0.26 1.41 10.65
N ILE A 143 0.51 2.70 10.41
CA ILE A 143 0.98 3.63 11.44
C ILE A 143 -0.08 3.84 12.53
N THR A 144 -1.35 3.89 12.15
CA THR A 144 -2.48 4.01 13.09
C THR A 144 -2.87 2.68 13.73
N THR A 145 -2.15 1.59 13.44
CA THR A 145 -2.40 0.23 13.94
C THR A 145 -3.84 -0.26 13.73
N ILE A 146 -4.49 0.17 12.65
CA ILE A 146 -5.85 -0.29 12.28
C ILE A 146 -5.79 -1.64 11.59
N ALA A 147 -4.72 -1.87 10.81
CA ALA A 147 -4.49 -3.09 10.05
C ALA A 147 -3.71 -4.18 10.84
N SER A 148 -3.67 -4.06 12.17
CA SER A 148 -3.00 -4.99 13.10
C SER A 148 -4.03 -5.81 13.86
#